data_AF-A0A7C6X5U5-F1
#
_entry.id   AF-A0A7C6X5U5-F1
#
_cell.length_a   1.000
_cell.length_b   1.000
_cell.length_c   1.000
_cell.angle_alpha   90.00
_cell.angle_beta   90.00
_cell.angle_gamma   90.00
#
_symmetry.space_group_name_H-M   'P 1'
#
loop_
_entity.id
_entity.type
_entity.pdbx_description
1 polymer ?
#
loop_
_entity_poly.entity_id
_entity_poly.type
_entity_poly.pdbx_seq_one_letter_code
_entity_poly.pdbx_strand_id
1 'polypeptide(L)'
;MMKCKHPGTKLIYTFSLDDYIPEDHFLRIVDELVDFSFVRDLVRRFYSDRGAPSVDPVVIFKMSLLGYFYGISSERRLAEECRYNLAFKWFLHYD
;
A
#
# COMPACT_ATOMS: atom_id res chain seq x y z
N MET A 1 24.46 26.59 -24.69
CA MET A 1 24.01 26.30 -23.31
C MET A 1 22.60 25.71 -23.38
N MET A 2 22.45 24.41 -23.15
CA MET A 2 21.15 23.74 -23.11
C MET A 2 20.41 24.18 -21.84
N LYS A 3 19.22 24.77 -21.98
CA LYS A 3 18.34 25.05 -20.84
C LYS A 3 17.77 23.72 -20.35
N CYS A 4 18.19 23.27 -19.16
CA CYS A 4 17.45 22.24 -18.43
C CYS A 4 16.05 22.78 -18.16
N LYS A 5 15.03 22.19 -18.80
CA LYS A 5 13.64 22.37 -18.37
C LYS A 5 13.51 21.71 -17.00
N HIS A 6 13.45 22.50 -15.94
CA HIS A 6 12.87 22.01 -14.70
C HIS A 6 11.37 21.82 -14.98
N PRO A 7 10.83 20.59 -14.91
CA PRO A 7 9.39 20.41 -14.98
C PRO A 7 8.82 21.12 -13.75
N GLY A 8 8.17 22.27 -13.98
CA GLY A 8 7.49 23.00 -12.92
C GLY A 8 6.50 22.07 -12.25
N THR A 9 6.67 21.85 -10.95
CA THR A 9 5.77 21.07 -10.13
C THR A 9 4.39 21.72 -10.19
N LYS A 10 3.46 21.12 -10.94
CA LYS A 10 2.05 21.51 -10.92
C LYS A 10 1.53 21.16 -9.52
N LEU A 11 1.25 22.18 -8.72
CA LEU A 11 0.56 22.01 -7.45
C LEU A 11 -0.88 21.54 -7.76
N ILE A 12 -1.17 20.25 -7.56
CA ILE A 12 -2.54 19.72 -7.66
C ILE A 12 -3.20 20.05 -6.31
N TYR A 13 -4.20 20.92 -6.32
CA TYR A 13 -4.76 21.51 -5.10
C TYR A 13 -5.53 20.52 -4.23
N THR A 14 -5.90 19.34 -4.73
CA THR A 14 -6.30 18.17 -3.92
C THR A 14 -6.08 16.93 -4.77
N PHE A 15 -5.21 16.01 -4.35
CA PHE A 15 -5.02 14.72 -5.00
C PHE A 15 -5.47 13.65 -4.02
N SER A 16 -6.49 12.89 -4.39
CA SER A 16 -7.05 11.79 -3.61
C SER A 16 -6.74 10.49 -4.34
N LEU A 17 -6.19 9.50 -3.64
CA LEU A 17 -6.05 8.17 -4.22
C LEU A 17 -7.40 7.51 -4.43
N ASP A 18 -8.41 7.87 -3.64
CA ASP A 18 -9.76 7.38 -3.85
C ASP A 18 -10.31 7.80 -5.21
N ASP A 19 -10.15 9.07 -5.59
CA ASP A 19 -10.63 9.56 -6.88
C ASP A 19 -9.77 9.04 -8.05
N TYR A 20 -8.50 8.74 -7.79
CA TYR A 20 -7.55 8.33 -8.82
C TYR A 20 -7.69 6.85 -9.22
N ILE A 21 -8.03 5.97 -8.26
CA ILE A 21 -8.11 4.53 -8.50
C ILE A 21 -9.53 4.16 -8.94
N PRO A 22 -9.72 3.60 -10.15
CA PRO A 22 -11.04 3.24 -10.66
C PRO A 22 -11.85 2.41 -9.68
N GLU A 23 -13.16 2.65 -9.59
CA GLU A 23 -14.07 1.94 -8.67
C GLU A 23 -14.09 0.41 -8.92
N ASP A 24 -13.90 -0.01 -10.17
CA ASP A 24 -13.86 -1.42 -10.58
C ASP A 24 -12.47 -2.06 -10.45
N HIS A 25 -11.49 -1.35 -9.87
CA HIS A 25 -10.15 -1.88 -9.68
C HIS A 25 -10.17 -3.08 -8.73
N PHE A 26 -9.49 -4.17 -9.10
CA PHE A 26 -9.45 -5.44 -8.36
C PHE A 26 -9.18 -5.26 -6.85
N LEU A 27 -8.22 -4.41 -6.48
CA LEU A 27 -7.89 -4.17 -5.07
C LEU A 27 -9.00 -3.48 -4.27
N ARG A 28 -9.88 -2.69 -4.90
CA ARG A 28 -11.07 -2.14 -4.24
C ARG A 28 -12.05 -3.24 -3.90
N ILE A 29 -12.32 -4.11 -4.86
CA ILE A 29 -13.20 -5.27 -4.68
C ILE A 29 -12.66 -6.16 -3.54
N VAL A 30 -11.35 -6.39 -3.47
CA VAL A 30 -10.74 -7.16 -2.37
C VAL A 30 -10.90 -6.45 -1.02
N ASP A 31 -10.65 -5.14 -0.95
CA ASP A 31 -10.75 -4.36 0.30
C ASP A 31 -12.20 -4.29 0.80
N GLU A 32 -13.18 -4.22 -0.09
CA GLU A 32 -14.61 -4.23 0.24
C GLU A 32 -15.11 -5.60 0.71
N LEU A 33 -14.61 -6.69 0.10
CA LEU A 33 -15.10 -8.05 0.38
C LEU A 33 -14.46 -8.68 1.61
N VAL A 34 -13.31 -8.17 2.07
CA VAL A 34 -12.53 -8.81 3.13
C VAL A 34 -12.18 -7.81 4.22
N ASP A 35 -12.79 -7.99 5.40
CA ASP A 35 -12.28 -7.33 6.61
C ASP A 35 -11.01 -8.05 7.09
N PHE A 36 -9.87 -7.39 6.99
CA PHE A 36 -8.57 -7.93 7.41
C PHE A 36 -8.30 -7.81 8.92
N SER A 37 -9.23 -7.28 9.71
CA SER A 37 -9.06 -7.09 11.16
C SER A 37 -8.68 -8.38 11.90
N PHE A 38 -9.15 -9.53 11.43
CA PHE A 38 -8.87 -10.86 11.99
C PHE A 38 -7.36 -11.17 12.10
N VAL A 39 -6.52 -10.60 11.24
CA VAL A 39 -5.07 -10.84 11.23
C VAL A 39 -4.45 -10.42 12.56
N ARG A 40 -4.92 -9.31 13.15
CA ARG A 40 -4.38 -8.79 14.42
C ARG A 40 -4.56 -9.80 15.56
N ASP A 41 -5.69 -10.49 15.60
CA ASP A 41 -5.95 -11.49 16.63
C ASP A 41 -5.11 -12.76 16.43
N LEU A 42 -4.90 -13.19 15.18
CA LEU A 42 -4.06 -14.35 14.86
C LEU A 42 -2.61 -14.17 15.32
N VAL A 43 -2.06 -12.97 15.16
CA VAL A 43 -0.64 -12.72 15.45
C VAL A 43 -0.39 -11.98 16.77
N ARG A 44 -1.44 -11.71 17.55
CA ARG A 44 -1.37 -10.93 18.80
C ARG A 44 -0.25 -11.36 19.74
N ARG A 45 -0.02 -12.68 19.87
CA ARG A 45 1.03 -13.25 20.73
C ARG A 45 2.47 -12.92 20.32
N PHE A 46 2.68 -12.46 19.09
CA PHE A 46 4.00 -12.10 18.54
C PHE A 46 4.25 -10.59 18.55
N TYR A 47 3.23 -9.79 18.85
CA TYR A 47 3.31 -8.34 18.90
C TYR A 47 3.31 -7.85 20.35
N SER A 48 4.20 -6.89 20.63
CA SER A 48 4.30 -6.24 21.93
C SER A 48 3.55 -4.92 21.92
N ASP A 49 2.86 -4.60 23.01
CA ASP A 49 2.27 -3.30 23.30
C ASP A 49 3.30 -2.27 23.80
N ARG A 50 4.51 -2.74 24.12
CA ARG A 50 5.63 -1.93 24.62
C ARG A 50 6.79 -1.90 23.64
N GLY A 51 7.51 -0.78 23.62
CA GLY A 51 8.71 -0.58 22.81
C GLY A 51 8.44 0.27 21.56
N ALA A 52 9.29 0.12 20.55
CA ALA A 52 9.11 0.80 19.27
C ALA A 52 7.89 0.22 18.54
N PRO A 53 6.99 1.06 17.98
CA PRO A 53 5.87 0.57 17.19
C PRO A 53 6.36 -0.29 16.02
N SER A 54 5.82 -1.50 15.92
CA SER A 54 6.03 -2.38 14.77
C SER A 54 5.06 -2.01 13.65
N VAL A 55 5.36 -2.40 12.40
CA VAL A 55 4.41 -2.26 11.28
C VAL A 55 3.15 -3.05 11.59
N ASP A 56 1.98 -2.47 11.29
CA ASP A 56 0.68 -3.12 11.50
C ASP A 56 0.67 -4.49 10.80
N PRO A 57 0.35 -5.59 11.51
CA PRO A 57 0.34 -6.91 10.91
C PRO A 57 -0.64 -7.04 9.74
N VAL A 58 -1.73 -6.25 9.70
CA VAL A 58 -2.64 -6.22 8.54
C VAL A 58 -1.92 -5.74 7.29
N VAL A 59 -1.05 -4.74 7.43
CA VAL A 59 -0.28 -4.16 6.31
C VAL A 59 0.72 -5.18 5.79
N ILE A 60 1.46 -5.85 6.67
CA ILE A 60 2.39 -6.91 6.28
C ILE A 60 1.65 -8.04 5.54
N PHE A 61 0.51 -8.46 6.06
CA PHE A 61 -0.31 -9.49 5.43
C PHE A 61 -0.84 -9.06 4.05
N LYS A 62 -1.35 -7.83 3.94
CA LYS A 62 -1.78 -7.26 2.65
C LYS A 62 -0.62 -7.14 1.66
N MET A 63 0.59 -6.78 2.11
CA MET A 63 1.78 -6.81 1.26
C MET A 63 2.06 -8.22 0.74
N SER A 64 2.00 -9.24 1.59
CA SER A 64 2.14 -10.64 1.14
C SER A 64 1.07 -11.04 0.12
N LEU A 65 -0.18 -10.59 0.29
CA LEU A 65 -1.24 -10.78 -0.69
C LEU A 65 -0.94 -10.08 -2.02
N LEU A 66 -0.44 -8.84 -2.00
CA LEU A 66 0.01 -8.15 -3.22
C LEU A 66 1.12 -8.94 -3.93
N GLY A 67 2.08 -9.47 -3.17
CA GLY A 67 3.11 -10.35 -3.70
C GLY A 67 2.53 -11.59 -4.39
N TYR A 68 1.51 -12.20 -3.78
CA TYR A 68 0.81 -13.35 -4.36
C TYR A 68 -0.01 -12.99 -5.60
N PHE A 69 -0.87 -11.97 -5.54
CA PHE A 69 -1.76 -11.56 -6.64
C PHE A 69 -1.01 -11.13 -7.89
N TYR A 70 0.12 -10.44 -7.72
CA TYR A 70 0.90 -9.88 -8.83
C TYR A 70 2.16 -10.72 -9.16
N GLY A 71 2.33 -11.88 -8.53
CA GLY A 71 3.45 -12.79 -8.81
C GLY A 71 4.83 -12.20 -8.45
N ILE A 72 4.90 -11.35 -7.42
CA ILE A 72 6.15 -10.75 -6.93
C ILE A 72 6.72 -11.62 -5.82
N SER A 73 7.73 -12.42 -6.14
CA SER A 73 8.39 -13.32 -5.19
C SER A 73 9.46 -12.63 -4.33
N SER A 74 9.99 -11.49 -4.76
CA SER A 74 11.02 -10.76 -4.02
C SER A 74 10.38 -9.70 -3.12
N GLU A 75 10.55 -9.85 -1.80
CA GLU A 75 10.07 -8.87 -0.81
C GLU A 75 10.68 -7.49 -1.03
N ARG A 76 11.96 -7.40 -1.43
CA ARG A 76 12.60 -6.12 -1.77
C ARG A 76 11.92 -5.44 -2.94
N ARG A 77 11.60 -6.21 -3.99
CA ARG A 77 10.85 -5.69 -5.14
C ARG A 77 9.44 -5.27 -4.74
N LEU A 78 8.75 -6.09 -3.94
CA LEU A 78 7.42 -5.78 -3.43
C LEU A 78 7.41 -4.47 -2.63
N ALA A 79 8.41 -4.24 -1.78
CA ALA A 79 8.56 -2.99 -1.04
C ALA A 79 8.75 -1.78 -1.98
N GLU A 80 9.53 -1.92 -3.06
CA GLU A 80 9.67 -0.87 -4.08
C GLU A 80 8.34 -0.65 -4.84
N GLU A 81 7.61 -1.71 -5.21
CA GLU A 81 6.29 -1.57 -5.84
C GLU A 81 5.31 -0.85 -4.91
N CYS A 82 5.27 -1.19 -3.61
CA CYS A 82 4.45 -0.47 -2.62
C CYS A 82 4.85 1.00 -2.48
N ARG A 83 6.10 1.36 -2.81
CA ARG A 83 6.59 2.73 -2.76
C ARG A 83 6.12 3.58 -3.94
N TYR A 84 5.95 2.99 -5.12
CA TYR A 84 5.65 3.73 -6.36
C TYR A 84 4.24 3.48 -6.91
N ASN A 85 3.67 2.30 -6.68
CA ASN A 85 2.36 1.94 -7.18
C ASN A 85 1.27 2.52 -6.27
N LEU A 86 0.50 3.46 -6.83
CA LEU A 86 -0.55 4.17 -6.10
C LEU A 86 -1.70 3.25 -5.68
N ALA A 87 -2.05 2.26 -6.51
CA ALA A 87 -3.08 1.27 -6.14
C ALA A 87 -2.64 0.40 -4.96
N PHE A 88 -1.34 0.10 -4.86
CA PHE A 88 -0.81 -0.66 -3.74
C PHE A 88 -0.82 0.19 -2.47
N LYS A 89 -0.41 1.46 -2.54
CA LYS A 89 -0.49 2.38 -1.39
C LYS A 89 -1.90 2.54 -0.87
N TRP A 90 -2.85 2.75 -1.76
CA TRP A 90 -4.26 2.84 -1.41
C TRP A 90 -4.76 1.57 -0.73
N PHE A 91 -4.47 0.40 -1.29
CA PHE A 91 -4.88 -0.88 -0.69
C PHE A 91 -4.26 -1.12 0.69
N LEU A 92 -3.05 -0.60 0.92
CA LEU A 92 -2.36 -0.68 2.21
C LEU A 92 -2.83 0.39 3.21
N HIS A 93 -3.60 1.39 2.79
CA HIS A 93 -3.98 2.58 3.57
C HIS A 93 -2.75 3.42 3.99
N TYR A 94 -1.81 3.61 3.05
CA TYR A 94 -0.53 4.36 3.20
C TYR A 94 -0.42 5.53 2.19
N ASP A 95 -1.55 6.14 1.86
CA ASP A 95 -1.67 7.27 0.93
C ASP A 95 -1.36 8.65 1.53
#